data_AF-A0A6G3MN51-F1
#
_entry.id   AF-A0A6G3MN51-F1
#
_cell.length_a   1.000
_cell.length_b   1.000
_cell.length_c   1.000
_cell.angle_alpha   90.00
_cell.angle_beta   90.00
_cell.angle_gamma   90.00
#
_symmetry.space_group_name_H-M   'P 1'
#
loop_
_entity.id
_entity.type
_entity.pdbx_description
1 polymer ?
#
loop_
_entity_poly.entity_id
_entity_poly.type
_entity_poly.pdbx_seq_one_letter_code
_entity_poly.pdbx_strand_id
1 'polypeptide(L)'
;LSSLMDNNNPPALTGFNSRLSGLCSPMNEGNTTEFLTGTNKRKNENLIYLIEFCEENNTIIKHPFSHNGMIWDVTCSNLVPYLFSTISSEISDTKKRHPTIFKLIS
;
A
#
# COMPACT_ATOMS: atom_id res chain seq x y z
N LEU A 1 -18.10 -22.86 -0.13
CA LEU A 1 -17.93 -21.40 0.10
C LEU A 1 -16.83 -20.80 -0.79
N SER A 2 -16.62 -21.32 -2.01
CA SER A 2 -15.70 -20.72 -3.00
C SER A 2 -16.52 -19.94 -4.04
N SER A 3 -16.90 -18.72 -3.68
CA SER A 3 -17.61 -17.83 -4.59
C SER A 3 -16.61 -16.94 -5.34
N LEU A 4 -16.40 -17.26 -6.62
CA LEU A 4 -16.10 -16.32 -7.71
C LEU A 4 -14.88 -15.40 -7.50
N MET A 5 -13.67 -15.96 -7.71
CA MET A 5 -12.63 -15.20 -8.40
C MET A 5 -12.69 -15.60 -9.87
N ASP A 6 -13.23 -14.72 -10.71
CA ASP A 6 -13.16 -14.88 -12.16
C ASP A 6 -11.68 -14.72 -12.57
N ASN A 7 -11.02 -15.84 -12.86
CA ASN A 7 -9.58 -15.89 -13.16
C ASN A 7 -9.19 -15.09 -14.42
N ASN A 8 -10.16 -14.62 -15.21
CA ASN A 8 -9.93 -13.85 -16.43
C ASN A 8 -9.89 -12.33 -16.21
N ASN A 9 -10.37 -11.85 -15.06
CA ASN A 9 -10.27 -10.47 -14.63
C ASN A 9 -10.18 -10.48 -13.10
N PRO A 10 -8.98 -10.69 -12.51
CA PRO A 10 -8.82 -10.43 -11.09
C PRO A 10 -9.36 -9.03 -10.84
N PRO A 11 -10.11 -8.78 -9.74
CA PRO A 11 -10.56 -7.44 -9.41
C PRO A 11 -9.30 -6.60 -9.27
N ALA A 12 -8.95 -5.90 -10.35
CA ALA A 12 -8.04 -4.80 -10.27
C ALA A 12 -8.73 -3.88 -9.28
N LEU A 13 -8.04 -3.53 -8.19
CA LEU A 13 -8.35 -2.28 -7.51
C LEU A 13 -8.26 -1.20 -8.59
N THR A 14 -9.37 -0.92 -9.25
CA THR A 14 -9.44 -0.01 -10.39
C THR A 14 -9.04 1.37 -9.88
N GLY A 15 -8.28 2.09 -10.70
CA GLY A 15 -7.82 3.45 -10.37
C GLY A 15 -6.46 3.55 -9.70
N PHE A 16 -5.61 2.52 -9.72
CA PHE A 16 -4.16 2.73 -9.59
C PHE A 16 -3.52 2.65 -10.97
N ASN A 17 -2.91 3.76 -11.41
CA ASN A 17 -2.27 3.85 -12.73
C ASN A 17 -0.88 3.18 -12.77
N SER A 18 -0.53 2.39 -11.76
CA SER A 18 0.77 1.76 -11.61
C SER A 18 0.70 0.48 -10.81
N ARG A 19 1.69 -0.39 -11.04
CA ARG A 19 1.87 -1.60 -10.23
C ARG A 19 2.15 -1.23 -8.77
N LEU A 20 1.41 -1.88 -7.89
CA LEU A 20 1.55 -1.78 -6.44
C LEU A 20 2.54 -2.83 -5.91
N SER A 21 3.11 -2.58 -4.74
CA SER A 21 4.12 -3.41 -4.08
C SER A 21 3.94 -3.32 -2.57
N GLY A 22 3.97 -4.48 -1.91
CA GLY A 22 3.58 -4.60 -0.49
C GLY A 22 2.08 -4.39 -0.28
N LEU A 23 1.53 -5.06 0.72
CA LEU A 23 0.17 -4.83 1.20
C LEU A 23 0.13 -5.23 2.67
N CYS A 24 -0.20 -4.28 3.54
CA CYS A 24 -0.41 -4.55 4.96
C CYS A 24 -1.59 -3.74 5.48
N SER A 25 -2.23 -4.20 6.55
CA SER A 25 -3.29 -3.45 7.22
C SER A 25 -2.73 -2.83 8.50
N PRO A 26 -2.69 -1.49 8.62
CA PRO A 26 -2.23 -0.83 9.84
C PRO A 26 -3.26 -0.95 10.97
N MET A 27 -4.54 -1.07 10.60
CA MET A 27 -5.64 -1.21 11.53
C MET A 27 -6.90 -1.72 10.81
N ASN A 28 -7.77 -2.37 11.57
CA ASN A 28 -9.14 -2.66 11.16
C ASN A 28 -10.06 -2.27 12.32
N GLU A 29 -10.83 -1.20 12.14
CA GLU A 29 -11.78 -0.72 13.15
C GLU A 29 -13.17 -0.54 12.55
N GLY A 30 -14.15 -1.23 13.16
CA GLY A 30 -15.56 -1.09 12.80
C GLY A 30 -15.83 -1.46 11.34
N ASN A 31 -16.43 -0.52 10.60
CA ASN A 31 -16.89 -0.73 9.22
C ASN A 31 -15.92 -0.17 8.17
N THR A 32 -14.71 0.24 8.59
CA THR A 32 -13.66 0.74 7.70
C THR A 32 -12.42 -0.13 7.86
N THR A 33 -11.98 -0.73 6.77
CA THR A 33 -10.70 -1.45 6.72
C THR A 33 -9.67 -0.60 6.00
N GLU A 34 -8.50 -0.45 6.61
CA GLU A 34 -7.38 0.30 6.05
C GLU A 34 -6.30 -0.64 5.51
N PHE A 35 -5.66 -0.21 4.41
CA PHE A 35 -4.53 -0.90 3.82
C PHE A 35 -3.43 0.09 3.41
N LEU A 36 -2.18 -0.31 3.59
CA LEU A 36 -1.00 0.39 3.09
C LEU A 36 -0.37 -0.39 1.94
N THR A 37 0.01 0.32 0.88
CA THR A 37 0.72 -0.24 -0.26
C THR A 37 1.63 0.82 -0.88
N GLY A 38 2.68 0.39 -1.59
CA GLY A 38 3.63 1.29 -2.25
C GLY A 38 3.61 1.14 -3.77
N THR A 39 4.16 2.13 -4.48
CA THR A 39 4.45 2.00 -5.91
C THR A 39 5.91 1.66 -6.17
N ASN A 40 6.16 0.97 -7.28
CA ASN A 40 7.49 0.59 -7.73
C ASN A 40 7.73 1.04 -9.18
N LYS A 41 7.82 2.36 -9.37
CA LYS A 41 8.02 3.02 -10.66
C LYS A 41 9.49 3.36 -10.86
N ARG A 42 9.98 3.13 -12.09
CA ARG A 42 11.31 3.57 -12.55
C ARG A 42 11.33 4.99 -13.10
N LYS A 43 10.16 5.51 -13.47
CA LYS A 43 9.96 6.84 -14.03
C LYS A 43 8.81 7.46 -13.26
N ASN A 44 8.98 8.70 -12.78
CA ASN A 44 8.08 9.45 -11.90
C ASN A 44 8.24 9.12 -10.40
N GLU A 45 7.62 9.97 -9.57
CA GLU A 45 7.60 9.83 -8.12
C GLU A 45 6.87 8.56 -7.68
N ASN A 46 7.44 7.92 -6.65
CA ASN A 46 6.83 6.80 -5.98
C ASN A 46 6.00 7.28 -4.80
N LEU A 47 4.92 6.56 -4.53
CA LEU A 47 3.94 6.92 -3.51
C LEU A 47 3.71 5.73 -2.60
N ILE A 48 3.49 6.00 -1.32
CA ILE A 48 2.79 5.11 -0.40
C ILE A 48 1.32 5.54 -0.42
N TYR A 49 0.40 4.59 -0.54
CA TYR A 49 -1.03 4.84 -0.44
C TYR A 49 -1.57 4.23 0.84
N LEU A 50 -2.26 5.05 1.64
CA LEU A 50 -3.27 4.55 2.58
C LEU A 50 -4.59 4.43 1.81
N ILE A 51 -5.16 3.25 1.84
CA ILE A 51 -6.41 2.90 1.18
C ILE A 51 -7.42 2.63 2.27
N GLU A 52 -8.48 3.42 2.30
CA GLU A 52 -9.61 3.23 3.21
C GLU A 52 -10.75 2.60 2.42
N PHE A 53 -11.19 1.42 2.84
CA PHE A 53 -12.36 0.75 2.30
C PHE A 53 -13.49 0.81 3.32
N CYS A 54 -14.59 1.48 2.96
CA CYS A 54 -15.79 1.53 3.78
C CYS A 54 -16.80 0.50 3.27
N GLU A 55 -17.11 -0.49 4.10
CA GLU A 55 -17.95 -1.63 3.73
C GLU A 55 -19.41 -1.21 3.51
N GLU A 56 -19.94 -0.30 4.33
CA GLU A 56 -21.35 0.11 4.30
C GLU A 56 -21.77 0.74 2.97
N ASN A 57 -20.90 1.59 2.42
CA ASN A 57 -21.18 2.34 1.19
C ASN A 57 -20.40 1.80 -0.02
N ASN A 58 -19.59 0.76 0.17
CA ASN A 58 -18.73 0.16 -0.84
C ASN A 58 -17.84 1.19 -1.57
N THR A 59 -17.22 2.09 -0.80
CA THR A 59 -16.34 3.14 -1.34
C THR A 59 -14.88 2.90 -0.97
N ILE A 60 -13.99 3.41 -1.83
CA ILE A 60 -12.54 3.35 -1.63
C ILE A 60 -11.98 4.77 -1.70
N ILE A 61 -11.28 5.19 -0.65
CA ILE A 61 -10.54 6.46 -0.60
C ILE A 61 -9.04 6.14 -0.63
N LYS A 62 -8.26 6.97 -1.32
CA LYS A 62 -6.81 6.77 -1.50
C LYS A 62 -6.06 8.03 -1.08
N HIS A 63 -5.21 7.91 -0.06
CA HIS A 63 -4.36 8.99 0.43
C HIS A 63 -2.91 8.75 0.00
N PRO A 64 -2.39 9.49 -1.00
CA PRO A 64 -1.02 9.36 -1.44
C PRO A 64 -0.03 10.12 -0.55
N PHE A 65 1.08 9.48 -0.22
CA PHE A 65 2.24 10.08 0.44
C PHE A 65 3.48 9.92 -0.45
N SER A 66 4.18 11.02 -0.73
CA SER A 66 5.41 10.97 -1.53
C SER A 66 6.50 10.15 -0.86
N HIS A 67 7.15 9.30 -1.64
CA HIS A 67 8.22 8.43 -1.18
C HIS A 67 9.38 8.42 -2.17
N ASN A 68 10.60 8.59 -1.66
CA ASN A 68 11.81 8.59 -2.47
C ASN A 68 12.26 7.15 -2.77
N GLY A 69 12.39 6.83 -4.06
CA GLY A 69 12.84 5.50 -4.50
C GLY A 69 11.72 4.49 -4.69
N MET A 70 12.10 3.33 -5.22
CA MET A 70 11.22 2.22 -5.58
C MET A 70 10.87 1.40 -4.33
N ILE A 71 9.58 1.27 -4.02
CA ILE A 71 9.13 0.49 -2.87
C ILE A 71 9.03 -0.98 -3.26
N TRP A 72 9.68 -1.85 -2.51
CA TRP A 72 9.67 -3.31 -2.72
C TRP A 72 8.69 -4.01 -1.80
N ASP A 73 8.59 -3.52 -0.56
CA ASP A 73 7.74 -4.11 0.45
C ASP A 73 7.24 -3.04 1.43
N VAL A 74 6.08 -3.32 2.04
CA VAL A 74 5.44 -2.51 3.07
C VAL A 74 4.91 -3.45 4.14
N THR A 75 5.29 -3.21 5.39
CA THR A 75 4.91 -4.05 6.53
C THR A 75 4.41 -3.18 7.67
N CYS A 76 3.26 -3.54 8.24
CA CYS A 76 2.64 -2.83 9.33
C CYS A 76 3.06 -3.44 10.67
N SER A 77 3.15 -2.62 11.71
CA SER A 77 3.40 -3.10 13.07
C SER A 77 2.13 -3.76 13.61
N ASN A 78 2.28 -4.97 14.17
CA ASN A 78 1.19 -5.66 14.86
C ASN A 78 0.99 -5.16 16.30
N LEU A 79 1.86 -4.27 16.79
CA LEU A 79 1.87 -3.81 18.19
C LEU A 79 1.53 -2.33 18.33
N VAL A 80 1.83 -1.53 17.31
CA VAL A 80 1.68 -0.07 17.34
C VAL A 80 0.88 0.31 16.10
N PRO A 81 -0.42 0.65 16.25
CA PRO A 81 -1.24 1.12 15.15
C PRO A 81 -0.55 2.26 14.42
N TYR A 82 -0.72 2.29 13.10
CA TYR A 82 -0.18 3.34 12.23
C TYR A 82 1.35 3.43 12.15
N LEU A 83 2.09 2.53 12.81
CA LEU A 83 3.52 2.36 12.59
C LEU A 83 3.74 1.31 11.51
N PHE A 84 4.53 1.64 10.49
CA PHE A 84 4.83 0.71 9.41
C PHE A 84 6.24 0.93 8.89
N SER A 85 6.79 -0.05 8.19
CA SER A 85 8.09 0.01 7.54
C SER A 85 7.98 -0.23 6.04
N THR A 86 8.87 0.40 5.28
CA THR A 86 9.08 0.05 3.87
C THR A 86 10.49 -0.50 3.67
N ILE A 87 10.63 -1.36 2.67
CA ILE A 87 11.93 -1.66 2.06
C ILE A 87 11.95 -0.98 0.70
N SER A 88 12.88 -0.06 0.49
CA SER A 88 12.98 0.69 -0.76
C SER A 88 14.40 0.68 -1.33
N SER A 89 14.54 0.98 -2.62
CA SER A 89 15.84 1.23 -3.25
C SER A 89 15.82 2.54 -4.03
N GLU A 90 16.99 3.08 -4.33
CA GLU A 90 17.07 4.12 -5.34
C GLU A 90 16.58 3.61 -6.69
N ILE A 91 16.14 4.54 -7.55
CA ILE A 91 15.73 4.20 -8.94
C ILE A 91 16.97 3.80 -9.76
N SER A 92 18.13 4.41 -9.48
CA SER A 92 19.42 4.19 -10.13
C SER A 92 20.13 2.91 -9.70
N ASP A 93 19.96 2.48 -8.44
CA ASP A 93 20.60 1.28 -7.89
C ASP A 93 19.59 0.47 -7.07
N THR A 94 19.07 -0.58 -7.70
CA THR A 94 18.10 -1.49 -7.07
C THR A 94 18.73 -2.58 -6.22
N LYS A 95 20.07 -2.72 -6.22
CA LYS A 95 20.79 -3.73 -5.44
C LYS A 95 20.88 -3.33 -3.97
N LYS A 96 20.97 -2.04 -3.70
CA LYS A 96 20.95 -1.50 -2.33
C LYS A 96 19.52 -1.24 -1.91
N ARG A 97 19.13 -1.85 -0.79
CA ARG A 97 17.79 -1.69 -0.21
C ARG A 97 17.92 -1.11 1.18
N HIS A 98 17.04 -0.17 1.49
CA HIS A 98 17.03 0.61 2.72
C HIS A 98 15.69 0.39 3.42
N PRO A 99 15.70 -0.11 4.67
CA PRO A 99 14.52 -0.09 5.50
C PRO A 99 14.26 1.33 6.01
N THR A 100 13.00 1.77 5.99
CA THR A 100 12.58 3.03 6.60
C THR A 100 11.31 2.79 7.41
N ILE A 101 11.23 3.37 8.61
CA ILE A 101 10.05 3.27 9.49
C ILE A 101 9.30 4.61 9.44
N PHE A 102 7.98 4.52 9.35
CA PHE A 102 7.05 5.63 9.29
C PHE A 102 5.97 5.46 10.34
N LYS A 103 5.41 6.58 10.80
CA LYS A 103 4.21 6.63 11.63
C LYS A 103 3.21 7.56 10.97
N LEU A 104 1.99 7.10 10.71
CA LEU A 104 0.91 8.01 10.29
C LEU A 104 0.46 8.82 11.51
N ILE A 105 0.31 10.13 11.32
CA ILE A 105 -0.17 11.06 12.33
C ILE A 105 -1.52 11.57 11.82
N SER A 106 -2.58 11.30 12.57
CA SER A 106 -3.92 11.84 12.37
C SER A 106 -4.01 13.29 12.81
#